data_AF-A0A565DCI1-F1
#
_entry.id   AF-A0A565DCI1-F1
#
_cell.length_a   1.000
_cell.length_b   1.000
_cell.length_c   1.000
_cell.angle_alpha   90.00
_cell.angle_beta   90.00
_cell.angle_gamma   90.00
#
_symmetry.space_group_name_H-M   'P 1'
#
loop_
_entity.id
_entity.type
_entity.pdbx_description
1 polymer ?
#
loop_
_entity_poly.entity_id
_entity_poly.type
_entity_poly.pdbx_seq_one_letter_code
_entity_poly.pdbx_strand_id
1 'polypeptide(L)'
;MQVDQAFINALEVTLSKSRLDTYRTYFSCQNDAEALGTYLWNKSLSTAFYPLLQATEITLRNSIHSAASGQFSGNKEWFLMKKFPSAKKEADKQYLKKDRKTPITPRPSSDTVVASLSFGFWVNLLTQNYDDPVKNTKLWPTLIPKVFPNAKSTNATRTALHHRFKFIKDFRNRVGHYEPIWKIRDTVDGGGNIIRLGPTTPEESIIRLNEYVGLIAESLMWMSFERYDFIVGMGIIDHIRQLCSLEALSHFQGTNPTKLKVNKLKHELSKRHKENGSVSGLYELTTSPKGVHKGRSIVLEVKQIYPPRLIK
;
A
#
# COMPACT_ATOMS: atom_id res chain seq x y z
N MET A 1 17.33 -16.66 -13.31
CA MET A 1 16.70 -17.98 -13.05
C MET A 1 16.79 -18.77 -14.35
N GLN A 2 17.50 -19.91 -14.42
CA GLN A 2 17.41 -20.76 -15.63
C GLN A 2 16.10 -21.52 -15.55
N VAL A 3 15.10 -21.06 -16.29
CA VAL A 3 13.78 -21.67 -16.37
C VAL A 3 13.71 -22.42 -17.68
N ASP A 4 13.25 -23.66 -17.66
CA ASP A 4 12.99 -24.44 -18.87
C ASP A 4 11.99 -23.72 -19.78
N GLN A 5 12.31 -23.59 -21.07
CA GLN A 5 11.46 -22.89 -22.04
C GLN A 5 10.09 -23.57 -22.17
N ALA A 6 10.01 -24.90 -22.00
CA ALA A 6 8.73 -25.61 -22.01
C ALA A 6 7.83 -25.16 -20.85
N PHE A 7 8.42 -24.90 -19.67
CA PHE A 7 7.70 -24.37 -18.51
C PHE A 7 7.26 -22.92 -18.72
N ILE A 8 8.10 -22.09 -19.32
CA ILE A 8 7.74 -20.71 -19.69
C ILE A 8 6.53 -20.70 -20.63
N ASN A 9 6.58 -21.51 -21.70
CA ASN A 9 5.50 -21.59 -22.68
C ASN A 9 4.17 -22.02 -22.04
N ALA A 10 4.21 -22.98 -21.09
CA ALA A 10 3.03 -23.40 -20.35
C ALA A 10 2.46 -22.26 -19.47
N LEU A 11 3.32 -21.46 -18.84
CA LEU A 11 2.90 -20.30 -18.06
C LEU A 11 2.29 -19.19 -18.93
N GLU A 12 2.83 -18.93 -20.11
CA GLU A 12 2.30 -17.91 -21.03
C GLU A 12 0.84 -18.16 -21.42
N VAL A 13 0.48 -19.44 -21.64
CA VAL A 13 -0.89 -19.85 -21.94
C VAL A 13 -1.83 -19.46 -20.79
N THR A 14 -1.38 -19.57 -19.54
CA THR A 14 -2.19 -19.29 -18.35
C THR A 14 -2.20 -17.83 -17.90
N LEU A 15 -1.13 -17.07 -18.17
CA LEU A 15 -0.99 -15.65 -17.78
C LEU A 15 -1.43 -14.67 -18.88
N SER A 16 -1.71 -15.18 -20.08
CA SER A 16 -1.95 -14.45 -21.34
C SER A 16 -0.72 -13.68 -21.84
N LYS A 17 -0.39 -13.86 -23.12
CA LYS A 17 0.72 -13.19 -23.80
C LYS A 17 0.66 -11.66 -23.69
N SER A 18 -0.54 -11.09 -23.91
CA SER A 18 -0.77 -9.64 -23.83
C SER A 18 -0.38 -9.03 -22.47
N ARG A 19 -0.59 -9.77 -21.37
CA ARG A 19 -0.20 -9.29 -20.04
C ARG A 19 1.31 -9.23 -19.88
N LEU A 20 2.04 -10.25 -20.34
CA LEU A 20 3.50 -10.30 -20.27
C LEU A 20 4.18 -9.32 -21.23
N ASP A 21 3.60 -9.09 -22.41
CA ASP A 21 4.14 -8.15 -23.40
C ASP A 21 4.23 -6.72 -22.85
N THR A 22 3.28 -6.32 -21.99
CA THR A 22 3.35 -5.02 -21.29
C THR A 22 4.62 -4.88 -20.44
N TYR A 23 5.06 -5.96 -19.80
CA TYR A 23 6.31 -5.97 -19.03
C TYR A 23 7.52 -6.04 -19.96
N ARG A 24 7.49 -6.87 -21.01
CA ARG A 24 8.57 -6.96 -22.00
C ARG A 24 8.92 -5.60 -22.58
N THR A 25 7.92 -4.88 -23.07
CA THR A 25 8.13 -3.59 -23.75
C THR A 25 8.61 -2.51 -22.79
N TYR A 26 8.00 -2.38 -21.61
CA TYR A 26 8.34 -1.29 -20.69
C TYR A 26 9.73 -1.46 -20.05
N PHE A 27 10.16 -2.70 -19.78
CA PHE A 27 11.44 -2.99 -19.13
C PHE A 27 12.53 -3.46 -20.09
N SER A 28 12.27 -3.44 -21.40
CA SER A 28 13.21 -3.89 -22.44
C SER A 28 13.78 -5.29 -22.17
N CYS A 29 12.94 -6.22 -21.70
CA CYS A 29 13.36 -7.58 -21.36
C CYS A 29 13.89 -8.31 -22.60
N GLN A 30 15.02 -9.01 -22.45
CA GLN A 30 15.70 -9.71 -23.55
C GLN A 30 15.12 -11.11 -23.82
N ASN A 31 14.44 -11.68 -22.83
CA ASN A 31 13.85 -13.02 -22.90
C ASN A 31 12.63 -13.14 -21.99
N ASP A 32 11.91 -14.26 -22.11
CA ASP A 32 10.69 -14.52 -21.37
C ASP A 32 10.92 -14.70 -19.86
N ALA A 33 12.10 -15.21 -19.46
CA ALA A 33 12.44 -15.37 -18.06
C ALA A 33 12.56 -14.02 -17.36
N GLU A 34 13.15 -13.01 -18.02
CA GLU A 34 13.19 -11.63 -17.52
C GLU A 34 11.79 -11.03 -17.41
N ALA A 35 10.92 -11.22 -18.41
CA ALA A 35 9.55 -10.72 -18.38
C ALA A 35 8.71 -11.33 -17.25
N LEU A 36 8.83 -12.65 -17.05
CA LEU A 36 8.24 -13.36 -15.91
C LEU A 36 8.81 -12.86 -14.58
N GLY A 37 10.12 -12.61 -14.53
CA GLY A 37 10.81 -12.00 -13.39
C GLY A 37 10.18 -10.66 -13.01
N THR A 38 10.06 -9.73 -13.96
CA THR A 38 9.44 -8.42 -13.74
C THR A 38 7.96 -8.54 -13.33
N TYR A 39 7.22 -9.51 -13.87
CA TYR A 39 5.86 -9.79 -13.44
C TYR A 39 5.81 -10.23 -11.97
N LEU A 40 6.71 -11.12 -11.55
CA LEU A 40 6.84 -11.55 -10.15
C LEU A 40 7.29 -10.39 -9.24
N TRP A 41 8.19 -9.53 -9.70
CA TRP A 41 8.58 -8.32 -9.00
C TRP A 41 7.36 -7.43 -8.68
N ASN A 42 6.47 -7.21 -9.66
CA ASN A 42 5.23 -6.46 -9.42
C ASN A 42 4.29 -7.14 -8.41
N LYS A 43 4.25 -8.48 -8.38
CA LYS A 43 3.49 -9.25 -7.37
C LYS A 43 4.08 -9.10 -5.97
N SER A 44 5.40 -9.19 -5.86
CA SER A 44 6.14 -8.98 -4.61
C SER A 44 5.93 -7.55 -4.09
N LEU A 45 6.05 -6.55 -4.97
CA LEU A 45 5.73 -5.16 -4.65
C LEU A 45 4.30 -5.00 -4.14
N SER A 46 3.31 -5.51 -4.89
CA SER A 46 1.90 -5.41 -4.50
C SER A 46 1.67 -5.99 -3.10
N THR A 47 2.28 -7.15 -2.81
CA THR A 47 2.20 -7.81 -1.50
C THR A 47 2.88 -6.99 -0.40
N ALA A 48 4.03 -6.38 -0.69
CA ALA A 48 4.77 -5.56 0.27
C ALA A 48 4.02 -4.28 0.67
N PHE A 49 3.26 -3.67 -0.24
CA PHE A 49 2.46 -2.48 0.06
C PHE A 49 1.26 -2.76 0.97
N TYR A 50 0.74 -3.99 0.97
CA TYR A 50 -0.52 -4.34 1.65
C TYR A 50 -0.55 -3.99 3.15
N PRO A 51 0.47 -4.34 3.97
CA PRO A 51 0.49 -3.99 5.39
C PRO A 51 0.40 -2.48 5.66
N LEU A 52 1.11 -1.67 4.89
CA LEU A 52 1.06 -0.21 5.02
C LEU A 52 -0.33 0.34 4.62
N LEU A 53 -0.90 -0.15 3.52
CA LEU A 53 -2.24 0.23 3.07
C LEU A 53 -3.32 -0.15 4.07
N GLN A 54 -3.25 -1.37 4.61
CA GLN A 54 -4.19 -1.87 5.62
C GLN A 54 -4.10 -1.05 6.92
N ALA A 55 -2.90 -0.73 7.37
CA ALA A 55 -2.69 0.12 8.55
C ALA A 55 -3.35 1.50 8.35
N THR A 56 -3.19 2.10 7.18
CA THR A 56 -3.83 3.38 6.83
C THR A 56 -5.36 3.27 6.76
N GLU A 57 -5.89 2.23 6.13
CA GLU A 57 -7.34 1.99 6.01
C GLU A 57 -8.01 1.82 7.40
N ILE A 58 -7.44 0.95 8.25
CA ILE A 58 -7.96 0.68 9.59
C ILE A 58 -7.86 1.93 10.47
N THR A 59 -6.74 2.65 10.39
CA THR A 59 -6.54 3.87 11.18
C THR A 59 -7.53 4.95 10.77
N LEU A 60 -7.72 5.19 9.46
CA LEU A 60 -8.72 6.17 8.99
C LEU A 60 -10.11 5.84 9.50
N ARG A 61 -10.54 4.59 9.32
CA ARG A 61 -11.84 4.10 9.80
C ARG A 61 -12.03 4.39 11.28
N ASN A 62 -11.08 3.93 12.10
CA ASN A 62 -11.21 4.01 13.54
C ASN A 62 -11.13 5.45 14.05
N SER A 63 -10.26 6.28 13.46
CA SER A 63 -10.14 7.70 13.80
C SER A 63 -11.43 8.46 13.48
N ILE A 64 -12.01 8.28 12.28
CA ILE A 64 -13.30 8.91 11.91
C ILE A 64 -14.40 8.40 12.83
N HIS A 65 -14.51 7.09 13.03
CA HIS A 65 -15.57 6.50 13.82
C HIS A 65 -15.53 6.97 15.29
N SER A 66 -14.35 7.00 15.89
CA SER A 66 -14.14 7.50 17.26
C SER A 66 -14.50 8.98 17.38
N ALA A 67 -13.97 9.83 16.50
CA ALA A 67 -14.22 11.26 16.52
C ALA A 67 -15.71 11.60 16.31
N ALA A 68 -16.37 10.92 15.37
CA ALA A 68 -17.79 11.11 15.10
C ALA A 68 -18.66 10.62 16.27
N SER A 69 -18.37 9.46 16.84
CA SER A 69 -19.10 8.95 18.01
C SER A 69 -19.02 9.93 19.18
N GLY A 70 -17.83 10.52 19.43
CA GLY A 70 -17.65 11.55 20.46
C GLY A 70 -18.44 12.83 20.18
N GLN A 71 -18.47 13.29 18.92
CA GLN A 71 -19.22 14.49 18.51
C GLN A 71 -20.74 14.33 18.66
N PHE A 72 -21.26 13.12 18.42
CA PHE A 72 -22.68 12.83 18.48
C PHE A 72 -23.08 12.15 19.79
N SER A 73 -22.60 12.71 20.92
CA SER A 73 -22.99 12.32 22.28
C SER A 73 -22.82 10.83 22.59
N GLY A 74 -21.76 10.20 22.06
CA GLY A 74 -21.47 8.77 22.26
C GLY A 74 -22.25 7.84 21.33
N ASN A 75 -22.99 8.36 20.34
CA ASN A 75 -23.73 7.53 19.40
C ASN A 75 -22.81 6.71 18.48
N LYS A 76 -22.64 5.43 18.79
CA LYS A 76 -21.87 4.47 17.98
C LYS A 76 -22.50 4.13 16.62
N GLU A 77 -23.75 4.50 16.38
CA GLU A 77 -24.45 4.31 15.11
C GLU A 77 -24.73 5.66 14.42
N TRP A 78 -23.86 6.66 14.65
CA TRP A 78 -23.99 8.01 14.06
C TRP A 78 -24.21 7.99 12.54
N PHE A 79 -23.65 7.01 11.83
CA PHE A 79 -23.80 6.83 10.39
C PHE A 79 -25.24 6.54 9.95
N LEU A 80 -26.15 6.17 10.87
CA LEU A 80 -27.58 6.00 10.60
C LEU A 80 -28.41 7.29 10.79
N MET A 81 -27.82 8.38 11.29
CA MET A 81 -28.52 9.64 11.51
C MET A 81 -29.04 10.21 10.19
N LYS A 82 -30.25 10.82 10.22
CA LYS A 82 -30.91 11.39 9.03
C LYS A 82 -30.06 12.38 8.23
N LYS A 83 -29.13 13.08 8.89
CA LYS A 83 -28.20 14.03 8.28
C LYS A 83 -27.09 13.38 7.42
N PHE A 84 -26.97 12.05 7.45
CA PHE A 84 -26.01 11.27 6.65
C PHE A 84 -26.72 10.24 5.75
N PRO A 85 -27.59 10.68 4.82
CA PRO A 85 -28.43 9.76 4.03
C PRO A 85 -27.60 8.75 3.23
N SER A 86 -26.48 9.17 2.64
CA SER A 86 -25.59 8.29 1.87
C SER A 86 -24.87 7.29 2.77
N ALA A 87 -24.40 7.71 3.94
CA ALA A 87 -23.75 6.81 4.90
C ALA A 87 -24.76 5.79 5.45
N LYS A 88 -25.98 6.26 5.79
CA LYS A 88 -27.08 5.41 6.24
C LYS A 88 -27.41 4.35 5.22
N LYS A 89 -27.59 4.73 3.95
CA LYS A 89 -27.90 3.78 2.86
C LYS A 89 -26.86 2.67 2.73
N GLU A 90 -25.57 3.00 2.90
CA GLU A 90 -24.50 2.00 2.81
C GLU A 90 -24.40 1.14 4.09
N ALA A 91 -24.61 1.73 5.26
CA ALA A 91 -24.58 1.01 6.53
C ALA A 91 -25.80 0.10 6.71
N ASP A 92 -27.00 0.50 6.26
CA ASP A 92 -28.23 -0.32 6.30
C ASP A 92 -28.00 -1.69 5.61
N LYS A 93 -27.21 -1.71 4.53
CA LYS A 93 -26.83 -2.95 3.81
C LYS A 93 -26.10 -3.97 4.69
N GLN A 94 -25.47 -3.53 5.79
CA GLN A 94 -24.75 -4.37 6.74
C GLN A 94 -25.66 -4.93 7.84
N TYR A 95 -26.86 -4.35 8.04
CA TYR A 95 -27.87 -4.85 8.97
C TYR A 95 -28.92 -5.74 8.29
N LEU A 96 -28.93 -5.80 6.95
CA LEU A 96 -29.91 -6.51 6.14
C LEU A 96 -29.26 -7.69 5.40
N LYS A 97 -30.04 -8.76 5.19
CA LYS A 97 -29.66 -9.92 4.37
C LYS A 97 -29.46 -9.48 2.89
N LYS A 98 -29.02 -10.43 2.06
CA LYS A 98 -28.78 -10.20 0.62
C LYS A 98 -30.01 -9.66 -0.13
N ASP A 99 -31.22 -9.98 0.32
CA ASP A 99 -32.50 -9.48 -0.22
C ASP A 99 -32.76 -7.98 0.04
N ARG A 100 -31.93 -7.33 0.86
CA ARG A 100 -32.03 -5.91 1.26
C ARG A 100 -33.34 -5.54 1.95
N LYS A 101 -34.07 -6.53 2.49
CA LYS A 101 -35.36 -6.33 3.17
C LYS A 101 -35.40 -6.99 4.53
N THR A 102 -34.78 -8.16 4.68
CA THR A 102 -34.83 -8.94 5.90
C THR A 102 -33.68 -8.55 6.84
N PRO A 103 -33.93 -8.18 8.10
CA PRO A 103 -32.87 -7.97 9.08
C PRO A 103 -32.01 -9.21 9.34
N ILE A 104 -30.72 -9.01 9.61
CA ILE A 104 -29.80 -10.08 10.05
C ILE A 104 -30.07 -10.39 11.53
N THR A 105 -30.06 -11.67 11.89
CA THR A 105 -30.25 -12.16 13.26
C THR A 105 -29.12 -13.13 13.62
N PRO A 106 -28.38 -12.90 14.73
CA PRO A 106 -28.47 -11.74 15.62
C PRO A 106 -28.11 -10.42 14.92
N ARG A 107 -28.65 -9.29 15.39
CA ARG A 107 -28.35 -7.97 14.82
C ARG A 107 -26.85 -7.70 14.96
N PRO A 108 -26.12 -7.36 13.88
CA PRO A 108 -24.71 -6.98 13.96
C PRO A 108 -24.51 -5.80 14.92
N SER A 109 -23.41 -5.82 15.67
CA SER A 109 -23.03 -4.67 16.51
C SER A 109 -22.55 -3.50 15.65
N SER A 110 -22.53 -2.29 16.22
CA SER A 110 -21.94 -1.11 15.56
C SER A 110 -20.51 -1.38 15.10
N ASP A 111 -19.73 -2.08 15.91
CA ASP A 111 -18.31 -2.35 15.66
C ASP A 111 -18.16 -3.36 14.51
N THR A 112 -19.04 -4.35 14.42
CA THR A 112 -19.10 -5.28 13.28
C THR A 112 -19.44 -4.53 11.99
N VAL A 113 -20.40 -3.62 12.02
CA VAL A 113 -20.79 -2.82 10.83
C VAL A 113 -19.67 -1.88 10.42
N VAL A 114 -19.06 -1.17 11.37
CA VAL A 114 -17.89 -0.31 11.11
C VAL A 114 -16.78 -1.14 10.45
N ALA A 115 -16.51 -2.34 10.98
CA ALA A 115 -15.47 -3.21 10.46
C ALA A 115 -15.75 -3.75 9.04
N SER A 116 -17.03 -3.94 8.67
CA SER A 116 -17.42 -4.47 7.36
C SER A 116 -17.53 -3.43 6.25
N LEU A 117 -17.58 -2.14 6.59
CA LEU A 117 -17.64 -1.05 5.62
C LEU A 117 -16.31 -0.90 4.87
N SER A 118 -16.39 -0.86 3.54
CA SER A 118 -15.23 -0.78 2.66
C SER A 118 -14.39 0.48 2.85
N PHE A 119 -13.12 0.46 2.48
CA PHE A 119 -12.29 1.67 2.45
C PHE A 119 -12.95 2.83 1.68
N GLY A 120 -13.61 2.52 0.55
CA GLY A 120 -14.30 3.51 -0.26
C GLY A 120 -15.43 4.24 0.48
N PHE A 121 -16.11 3.58 1.41
CA PHE A 121 -17.07 4.23 2.30
C PHE A 121 -16.38 5.31 3.15
N TRP A 122 -15.27 4.97 3.80
CA TRP A 122 -14.53 5.88 4.68
C TRP A 122 -13.93 7.06 3.91
N VAL A 123 -13.41 6.83 2.70
CA VAL A 123 -12.92 7.91 1.83
C VAL A 123 -14.07 8.82 1.37
N ASN A 124 -15.24 8.26 1.06
CA ASN A 124 -16.41 9.05 0.66
C ASN A 124 -16.90 9.99 1.78
N LEU A 125 -16.66 9.65 3.05
CA LEU A 125 -16.96 10.55 4.17
C LEU A 125 -16.16 11.84 4.10
N LEU A 126 -14.99 11.87 3.44
CA LEU A 126 -14.16 13.07 3.27
C LEU A 126 -14.67 14.00 2.15
N THR A 127 -15.80 13.71 1.51
CA THR A 127 -16.39 14.58 0.48
C THR A 127 -17.12 15.78 1.10
N GLN A 128 -17.33 16.82 0.29
CA GLN A 128 -18.05 18.04 0.70
C GLN A 128 -19.48 17.79 1.19
N ASN A 129 -20.08 16.62 0.89
CA ASN A 129 -21.41 16.25 1.37
C ASN A 129 -21.49 16.17 2.90
N TYR A 130 -20.34 16.01 3.56
CA TYR A 130 -20.21 15.92 5.00
C TYR A 130 -19.69 17.22 5.64
N ASP A 131 -19.68 18.32 4.87
CA ASP A 131 -19.26 19.64 5.32
C ASP A 131 -20.45 20.40 5.90
N ASP A 132 -20.21 21.05 7.03
CA ASP A 132 -21.11 22.00 7.67
C ASP A 132 -20.31 23.00 8.51
N PRO A 133 -19.56 23.90 7.86
CA PRO A 133 -18.68 24.86 8.55
C PRO A 133 -19.43 25.89 9.39
N VAL A 134 -20.74 26.07 9.16
CA VAL A 134 -21.54 27.07 9.87
C VAL A 134 -22.20 26.48 11.10
N LYS A 135 -22.93 25.36 10.97
CA LYS A 135 -23.71 24.80 12.07
C LYS A 135 -22.97 23.70 12.82
N ASN A 136 -21.84 23.22 12.30
CA ASN A 136 -21.02 22.14 12.89
C ASN A 136 -21.83 20.87 13.20
N THR A 137 -22.86 20.58 12.40
CA THR A 137 -23.76 19.44 12.64
C THR A 137 -23.35 18.18 11.88
N LYS A 138 -22.41 18.28 10.93
CA LYS A 138 -21.83 17.16 10.17
C LYS A 138 -20.39 16.85 10.61
N LEU A 139 -19.61 16.17 9.78
CA LEU A 139 -18.26 15.71 10.14
C LEU A 139 -17.21 16.82 10.00
N TRP A 140 -17.26 17.61 8.93
CA TRP A 140 -16.18 18.54 8.60
C TRP A 140 -16.66 19.99 8.65
N PRO A 141 -15.76 20.94 8.98
CA PRO A 141 -14.34 20.76 9.31
C PRO A 141 -14.08 20.35 10.77
N THR A 142 -15.12 20.32 11.62
CA THR A 142 -15.04 20.15 13.07
C THR A 142 -14.19 18.95 13.52
N LEU A 143 -14.27 17.82 12.82
CA LEU A 143 -13.55 16.61 13.20
C LEU A 143 -12.12 16.52 12.65
N ILE A 144 -11.69 17.42 11.75
CA ILE A 144 -10.33 17.39 11.19
C ILE A 144 -9.24 17.32 12.27
N PRO A 145 -9.20 18.23 13.28
CA PRO A 145 -8.14 18.17 14.29
C PRO A 145 -8.21 16.94 15.21
N LYS A 146 -9.36 16.25 15.27
CA LYS A 146 -9.52 15.01 16.05
C LYS A 146 -9.09 13.77 15.26
N VAL A 147 -9.40 13.73 13.95
CA VAL A 147 -9.10 12.60 13.08
C VAL A 147 -7.67 12.67 12.55
N PHE A 148 -7.17 13.87 12.29
CA PHE A 148 -5.85 14.15 11.71
C PHE A 148 -5.06 15.13 12.60
N PRO A 149 -4.79 14.78 13.87
CA PRO A 149 -4.16 15.70 14.83
C PRO A 149 -2.78 16.19 14.38
N ASN A 150 -2.10 15.45 13.51
CA ASN A 150 -0.74 15.78 13.07
C ASN A 150 -0.69 16.37 11.64
N ALA A 151 -1.84 16.53 10.96
CA ALA A 151 -1.89 17.24 9.69
C ALA A 151 -1.76 18.76 9.92
N LYS A 152 -0.90 19.43 9.15
CA LYS A 152 -0.62 20.87 9.31
C LYS A 152 -0.92 21.64 8.03
N SER A 153 -1.24 22.93 8.19
CA SER A 153 -1.37 23.90 7.08
C SER A 153 -2.30 23.40 5.96
N THR A 154 -1.88 23.52 4.70
CA THR A 154 -2.64 23.15 3.49
C THR A 154 -3.06 21.67 3.46
N ASN A 155 -2.36 20.79 4.17
CA ASN A 155 -2.70 19.37 4.29
C ASN A 155 -3.85 19.10 5.27
N ALA A 156 -4.15 20.04 6.19
CA ALA A 156 -5.23 19.94 7.16
C ALA A 156 -6.57 20.45 6.61
N THR A 157 -6.74 20.51 5.29
CA THR A 157 -8.01 20.84 4.65
C THR A 157 -8.74 19.57 4.23
N ARG A 158 -10.06 19.54 4.35
CA ARG A 158 -10.85 18.38 3.88
C ARG A 158 -10.59 18.06 2.41
N THR A 159 -10.44 19.07 1.55
CA THR A 159 -10.11 18.86 0.13
C THR A 159 -8.80 18.12 -0.04
N ALA A 160 -7.72 18.56 0.63
CA ALA A 160 -6.43 17.89 0.55
C ALA A 160 -6.48 16.46 1.11
N LEU A 161 -7.15 16.27 2.25
CA LEU A 161 -7.36 14.96 2.87
C LEU A 161 -8.13 14.03 1.92
N HIS A 162 -9.24 14.48 1.34
CA HIS A 162 -10.01 13.69 0.39
C HIS A 162 -9.19 13.29 -0.84
N HIS A 163 -8.43 14.23 -1.42
CA HIS A 163 -7.56 13.92 -2.56
C HIS A 163 -6.50 12.88 -2.20
N ARG A 164 -5.86 13.02 -1.04
CA ARG A 164 -4.85 12.07 -0.56
C ARG A 164 -5.45 10.68 -0.36
N PHE A 165 -6.55 10.55 0.38
CA PHE A 165 -7.15 9.25 0.66
C PHE A 165 -7.84 8.63 -0.56
N LYS A 166 -8.34 9.45 -1.51
CA LYS A 166 -8.79 8.96 -2.82
C LYS A 166 -7.65 8.34 -3.61
N PHE A 167 -6.50 9.02 -3.68
CA PHE A 167 -5.29 8.47 -4.27
C PHE A 167 -4.90 7.13 -3.62
N ILE A 168 -4.87 7.06 -2.28
CA ILE A 168 -4.52 5.83 -1.55
C ILE A 168 -5.52 4.70 -1.86
N LYS A 169 -6.82 4.99 -1.90
CA LYS A 169 -7.87 4.03 -2.27
C LYS A 169 -7.68 3.49 -3.69
N ASP A 170 -7.43 4.38 -4.65
CA ASP A 170 -7.25 3.98 -6.04
C ASP A 170 -5.98 3.12 -6.20
N PHE A 171 -4.88 3.51 -5.56
CA PHE A 171 -3.65 2.71 -5.54
C PHE A 171 -3.85 1.35 -4.85
N ARG A 172 -4.56 1.31 -3.71
CA ARG A 172 -4.90 0.07 -2.99
C ARG A 172 -5.74 -0.87 -3.85
N ASN A 173 -6.67 -0.36 -4.64
CA ASN A 173 -7.44 -1.19 -5.57
C ASN A 173 -6.54 -1.82 -6.64
N ARG A 174 -5.61 -1.06 -7.22
CA ARG A 174 -4.64 -1.59 -8.19
C ARG A 174 -3.77 -2.69 -7.59
N VAL A 175 -3.27 -2.46 -6.37
CA VAL A 175 -2.52 -3.45 -5.59
C VAL A 175 -3.33 -4.72 -5.39
N GLY A 176 -4.61 -4.60 -4.99
CA GLY A 176 -5.46 -5.76 -4.73
C GLY A 176 -5.93 -6.52 -5.95
N HIS A 177 -5.98 -5.89 -7.12
CA HIS A 177 -6.18 -6.57 -8.40
C HIS A 177 -4.87 -7.06 -9.03
N TYR A 178 -3.73 -6.87 -8.36
CA TYR A 178 -2.40 -7.15 -8.87
C TYR A 178 -2.14 -6.56 -10.27
N GLU A 179 -2.66 -5.36 -10.50
CA GLU A 179 -2.35 -4.59 -11.69
C GLU A 179 -0.86 -4.20 -11.73
N PRO A 180 -0.30 -3.82 -12.88
CA PRO A 180 1.05 -3.28 -12.96
C PRO A 180 1.13 -1.93 -12.21
N ILE A 181 1.54 -1.91 -10.95
CA ILE A 181 1.45 -0.72 -10.09
C ILE A 181 2.47 0.37 -10.44
N TRP A 182 3.55 -0.01 -11.12
CA TRP A 182 4.56 0.88 -11.69
C TRP A 182 4.01 1.72 -12.86
N LYS A 183 2.97 1.24 -13.55
CA LYS A 183 2.35 1.95 -14.69
C LYS A 183 1.49 3.11 -14.19
N ILE A 184 2.14 4.21 -13.81
CA ILE A 184 1.48 5.39 -13.24
C ILE A 184 1.05 6.31 -14.37
N ARG A 185 -0.18 6.82 -14.29
CA ARG A 185 -0.75 7.71 -15.31
C ARG A 185 -0.30 9.16 -15.08
N ASP A 186 -0.47 9.98 -16.10
CA ASP A 186 -0.32 11.42 -16.00
C ASP A 186 -1.18 11.97 -14.87
N THR A 187 -0.59 12.90 -14.12
CA THR A 187 -1.31 13.69 -13.14
C THR A 187 -1.93 14.88 -13.87
N VAL A 188 -3.24 15.05 -13.72
CA VAL A 188 -3.98 16.17 -14.30
C VAL A 188 -4.53 17.10 -13.22
N ASP A 189 -4.69 18.38 -13.53
CA ASP A 189 -5.40 19.33 -12.69
C ASP A 189 -6.94 19.17 -12.79
N GLY A 190 -7.69 20.04 -12.11
CA GLY A 190 -9.16 20.03 -12.16
C GLY A 190 -9.75 20.40 -13.54
N GLY A 191 -8.96 21.01 -14.43
CA GLY A 191 -9.33 21.35 -15.80
C GLY A 191 -8.93 20.28 -16.83
N GLY A 192 -8.23 19.22 -16.41
CA GLY A 192 -7.75 18.15 -17.28
C GLY A 192 -6.37 18.40 -17.88
N ASN A 193 -5.67 19.47 -17.50
CA ASN A 193 -4.31 19.74 -17.98
C ASN A 193 -3.31 18.82 -17.29
N ILE A 194 -2.38 18.24 -18.05
CA ILE A 194 -1.30 17.42 -17.49
C ILE A 194 -0.33 18.33 -16.71
N ILE A 195 -0.22 18.10 -15.40
CA ILE A 195 0.70 18.80 -14.51
C ILE A 195 1.95 17.99 -14.20
N ARG A 196 1.91 16.68 -14.44
CA ARG A 196 3.06 15.78 -14.33
C ARG A 196 2.85 14.56 -15.20
N LEU A 197 3.78 14.30 -16.11
CA LEU A 197 3.77 13.09 -16.93
C LEU A 197 3.98 11.83 -16.09
N GLY A 198 3.38 10.74 -16.52
CA GLY A 198 3.65 9.40 -16.00
C GLY A 198 5.08 8.94 -16.32
N PRO A 199 5.64 8.02 -15.52
CA PRO A 199 6.99 7.51 -15.72
C PRO A 199 7.09 6.72 -17.03
N THR A 200 8.14 7.00 -17.79
CA THR A 200 8.46 6.35 -19.06
C THR A 200 9.56 5.32 -18.94
N THR A 201 10.35 5.37 -17.86
CA THR A 201 11.43 4.40 -17.58
C THR A 201 11.21 3.63 -16.27
N PRO A 202 11.84 2.44 -16.12
CA PRO A 202 11.84 1.71 -14.86
C PRO A 202 12.31 2.54 -13.65
N GLU A 203 13.33 3.37 -13.84
CA GLU A 203 13.90 4.26 -12.81
C GLU A 203 12.85 5.28 -12.34
N GLU A 204 12.18 5.95 -13.28
CA GLU A 204 11.13 6.92 -12.97
C GLU A 204 9.95 6.24 -12.25
N SER A 205 9.57 5.04 -12.69
CA SER A 205 8.53 4.23 -12.03
C SER A 205 8.91 3.92 -10.58
N ILE A 206 10.14 3.49 -10.34
CA ILE A 206 10.65 3.17 -9.01
C ILE A 206 10.70 4.41 -8.12
N ILE A 207 11.15 5.56 -8.63
CA ILE A 207 11.13 6.84 -7.91
C ILE A 207 9.69 7.16 -7.50
N ARG A 208 8.74 7.05 -8.43
CA ARG A 208 7.34 7.40 -8.17
C ARG A 208 6.68 6.45 -7.17
N LEU A 209 7.00 5.16 -7.22
CA LEU A 209 6.54 4.20 -6.21
C LEU A 209 7.09 4.52 -4.82
N ASN A 210 8.36 4.95 -4.72
CA ASN A 210 8.93 5.41 -3.45
C ASN A 210 8.25 6.68 -2.92
N GLU A 211 7.86 7.62 -3.80
CA GLU A 211 7.03 8.75 -3.40
C GLU A 211 5.66 8.29 -2.86
N TYR A 212 5.03 7.29 -3.49
CA TYR A 212 3.78 6.72 -3.00
C TYR A 212 3.92 6.13 -1.60
N VAL A 213 5.02 5.43 -1.31
CA VAL A 213 5.34 4.96 0.05
C VAL A 213 5.35 6.14 1.03
N GLY A 214 6.05 7.22 0.69
CA GLY A 214 6.10 8.43 1.51
C GLY A 214 4.72 9.06 1.74
N LEU A 215 3.91 9.21 0.69
CA LEU A 215 2.57 9.79 0.78
C LEU A 215 1.63 8.94 1.64
N ILE A 216 1.67 7.62 1.52
CA ILE A 216 0.82 6.73 2.34
C ILE A 216 1.27 6.76 3.80
N ALA A 217 2.58 6.71 4.06
CA ALA A 217 3.13 6.74 5.39
C ALA A 217 2.88 8.08 6.10
N GLU A 218 3.00 9.20 5.39
CA GLU A 218 2.66 10.53 5.88
C GLU A 218 1.17 10.62 6.26
N SER A 219 0.27 10.02 5.46
CA SER A 219 -1.16 9.99 5.80
C SER A 219 -1.46 9.19 7.05
N LEU A 220 -0.71 8.11 7.31
CA LEU A 220 -0.80 7.37 8.58
C LEU A 220 -0.32 8.24 9.74
N MET A 221 0.81 8.93 9.56
CA MET A 221 1.38 9.86 10.55
C MET A 221 0.42 11.01 10.90
N TRP A 222 -0.31 11.55 9.93
CA TRP A 222 -1.35 12.56 10.16
C TRP A 222 -2.39 12.12 11.19
N MET A 223 -2.69 10.81 11.23
CA MET A 223 -3.70 10.22 12.12
C MET A 223 -3.12 9.71 13.44
N SER A 224 -1.92 9.10 13.44
CA SER A 224 -1.27 8.57 14.65
C SER A 224 0.24 8.38 14.43
N PHE A 225 1.04 8.98 15.31
CA PHE A 225 2.49 8.75 15.33
C PHE A 225 2.82 7.33 15.78
N GLU A 226 2.10 6.79 16.76
CA GLU A 226 2.32 5.46 17.30
C GLU A 226 2.11 4.38 16.24
N ARG A 227 1.06 4.53 15.42
CA ARG A 227 0.81 3.63 14.28
C ARG A 227 1.90 3.76 13.22
N TYR A 228 2.32 4.98 12.91
CA TYR A 228 3.43 5.21 11.98
C TYR A 228 4.73 4.56 12.48
N ASP A 229 5.12 4.82 13.73
CA ASP A 229 6.32 4.28 14.35
C ASP A 229 6.29 2.76 14.44
N PHE A 230 5.13 2.15 14.72
CA PHE A 230 4.97 0.70 14.67
C PHE A 230 5.27 0.13 13.28
N ILE A 231 4.76 0.76 12.22
CA ILE A 231 4.98 0.33 10.83
C ILE A 231 6.45 0.49 10.41
N VAL A 232 7.09 1.59 10.80
CA VAL A 232 8.53 1.83 10.58
C VAL A 232 9.36 0.81 11.36
N GLY A 233 9.11 0.64 12.65
CA GLY A 233 9.85 -0.28 13.53
C GLY A 233 9.71 -1.74 13.10
N MET A 234 8.56 -2.14 12.56
CA MET A 234 8.39 -3.48 11.96
C MET A 234 9.11 -3.64 10.61
N GLY A 235 9.86 -2.65 10.14
CA GLY A 235 10.65 -2.68 8.90
C GLY A 235 9.79 -2.71 7.63
N ILE A 236 8.50 -2.39 7.71
CA ILE A 236 7.58 -2.50 6.58
C ILE A 236 7.93 -1.51 5.49
N ILE A 237 8.20 -0.25 5.85
CA ILE A 237 8.58 0.79 4.89
C ILE A 237 9.90 0.44 4.22
N ASP A 238 10.91 0.03 4.99
CA ASP A 238 12.22 -0.37 4.46
C ASP A 238 12.10 -1.52 3.47
N HIS A 239 11.32 -2.55 3.80
CA HIS A 239 11.08 -3.68 2.92
C HIS A 239 10.40 -3.25 1.61
N ILE A 240 9.38 -2.39 1.65
CA ILE A 240 8.74 -1.88 0.43
C ILE A 240 9.77 -1.12 -0.42
N ARG A 241 10.55 -0.21 0.19
CA ARG A 241 11.56 0.59 -0.51
C ARG A 241 12.64 -0.27 -1.16
N GLN A 242 12.96 -1.41 -0.56
CA GLN A 242 13.93 -2.35 -1.12
C GLN A 242 13.42 -3.06 -2.35
N LEU A 243 12.16 -3.49 -2.33
CA LEU A 243 11.53 -4.02 -3.53
C LEU A 243 11.33 -2.91 -4.58
N CYS A 244 11.09 -1.67 -4.16
CA CYS A 244 11.11 -0.48 -5.01
C CYS A 244 12.56 -0.01 -5.29
N SER A 245 13.40 -0.90 -5.82
CA SER A 245 14.77 -0.57 -6.23
C SER A 245 15.15 -1.26 -7.53
N LEU A 246 16.12 -0.67 -8.25
CA LEU A 246 16.70 -1.30 -9.45
C LEU A 246 17.43 -2.60 -9.11
N GLU A 247 18.04 -2.68 -7.93
CA GLU A 247 18.69 -3.90 -7.45
C GLU A 247 17.68 -5.05 -7.34
N ALA A 248 16.52 -4.80 -6.72
CA ALA A 248 15.47 -5.80 -6.63
C ALA A 248 14.88 -6.14 -8.01
N LEU A 249 14.65 -5.16 -8.88
CA LEU A 249 14.19 -5.43 -10.24
C LEU A 249 15.15 -6.36 -11.00
N SER A 250 16.44 -6.03 -11.02
CA SER A 250 17.50 -6.85 -11.64
C SER A 250 17.61 -8.24 -11.01
N HIS A 251 17.40 -8.34 -9.69
CA HIS A 251 17.32 -9.63 -8.99
C HIS A 251 16.20 -10.51 -9.56
N PHE A 252 14.98 -9.97 -9.67
CA PHE A 252 13.84 -10.70 -10.19
C PHE A 252 14.00 -11.04 -11.68
N GLN A 253 14.61 -10.15 -12.47
CA GLN A 253 14.97 -10.42 -13.87
C GLN A 253 16.07 -11.48 -14.00
N GLY A 254 16.82 -11.76 -12.93
CA GLY A 254 17.96 -12.68 -12.95
C GLY A 254 19.19 -12.09 -13.64
N THR A 255 19.24 -10.77 -13.80
CA THR A 255 20.33 -10.00 -14.41
C THR A 255 21.27 -9.39 -13.36
N ASN A 256 20.97 -9.55 -12.07
CA ASN A 256 21.81 -9.04 -10.99
C ASN A 256 23.23 -9.66 -11.05
N PRO A 257 24.28 -8.85 -11.25
CA PRO A 257 25.63 -9.34 -11.35
C PRO A 257 26.21 -9.76 -10.00
N THR A 258 25.61 -9.31 -8.90
CA THR A 258 26.22 -9.35 -7.56
C THR A 258 25.82 -10.62 -6.83
N LYS A 259 26.69 -11.63 -6.88
CA LYS A 259 26.52 -12.87 -6.11
C LYS A 259 27.53 -12.94 -4.96
N LEU A 260 27.03 -13.05 -3.75
CA LEU A 260 27.83 -13.07 -2.54
C LEU A 260 28.19 -14.51 -2.16
N LYS A 261 29.41 -14.77 -1.68
CA LYS A 261 29.75 -16.05 -1.05
C LYS A 261 29.14 -16.11 0.34
N VAL A 262 28.63 -17.27 0.76
CA VAL A 262 28.00 -17.43 2.10
C VAL A 262 28.88 -16.90 3.24
N ASN A 263 30.19 -17.16 3.20
CA ASN A 263 31.14 -16.70 4.23
C ASN A 263 31.37 -15.17 4.26
N LYS A 264 30.90 -14.43 3.26
CA LYS A 264 30.98 -12.96 3.19
C LYS A 264 29.70 -12.28 3.68
N LEU A 265 28.62 -13.02 3.95
CA LEU A 265 27.34 -12.45 4.38
C LEU A 265 27.45 -11.51 5.58
N LYS A 266 28.17 -11.91 6.63
CA LYS A 266 28.37 -11.07 7.82
C LYS A 266 29.01 -9.72 7.48
N HIS A 267 30.03 -9.74 6.61
CA HIS A 267 30.73 -8.52 6.20
C HIS A 267 29.79 -7.61 5.40
N GLU A 268 29.02 -8.18 4.47
CA GLU A 268 28.10 -7.42 3.63
C GLU A 268 26.96 -6.79 4.45
N LEU A 269 26.38 -7.53 5.41
CA LEU A 269 25.40 -6.98 6.34
C LEU A 269 26.00 -5.79 7.12
N SER A 270 27.21 -5.94 7.64
CA SER A 270 27.90 -4.87 8.38
C SER A 270 28.19 -3.65 7.50
N LYS A 271 28.56 -3.88 6.23
CA LYS A 271 28.83 -2.82 5.26
C LYS A 271 27.55 -2.06 4.93
N ARG A 272 26.46 -2.76 4.56
CA ARG A 272 25.17 -2.12 4.24
C ARG A 272 24.61 -1.32 5.41
N HIS A 273 24.76 -1.83 6.65
CA HIS A 273 24.36 -1.06 7.83
C HIS A 273 25.14 0.26 7.96
N LYS A 274 26.44 0.27 7.68
CA LYS A 274 27.26 1.50 7.73
C LYS A 274 26.90 2.50 6.64
N GLU A 275 26.58 2.01 5.45
CA GLU A 275 26.24 2.86 4.29
C GLU A 275 24.82 3.42 4.38
N ASN A 276 23.86 2.59 4.76
CA ASN A 276 22.43 2.89 4.62
C ASN A 276 21.69 2.95 5.97
N GLY A 277 22.37 2.70 7.10
CA GLY A 277 21.74 2.61 8.42
C GLY A 277 20.85 1.36 8.62
N SER A 278 20.77 0.46 7.64
CA SER A 278 19.88 -0.71 7.65
C SER A 278 20.55 -1.93 7.01
N VAL A 279 20.34 -3.12 7.57
CA VAL A 279 20.76 -4.42 7.01
C VAL A 279 19.66 -5.07 6.16
N SER A 280 18.50 -4.42 6.06
CA SER A 280 17.40 -4.97 5.27
C SER A 280 17.84 -5.11 3.80
N GLY A 281 17.30 -6.09 3.08
CA GLY A 281 17.37 -6.19 1.62
C GLY A 281 17.53 -7.61 1.11
N LEU A 282 17.69 -7.73 -0.21
CA LEU A 282 17.88 -9.01 -0.89
C LEU A 282 19.37 -9.33 -0.99
N TYR A 283 19.74 -10.55 -0.65
CA TYR A 283 21.12 -11.06 -0.69
C TYR A 283 21.16 -12.37 -1.47
N GLU A 284 21.76 -12.34 -2.65
CA GLU A 284 21.99 -13.53 -3.45
C GLU A 284 23.27 -14.24 -3.02
N LEU A 285 23.12 -15.48 -2.56
CA LEU A 285 24.22 -16.30 -2.08
C LEU A 285 24.57 -17.41 -3.08
N THR A 286 25.87 -17.51 -3.36
CA THR A 286 26.47 -18.65 -4.07
C THR A 286 26.82 -19.75 -3.09
N THR A 287 26.23 -20.92 -3.31
CA THR A 287 26.51 -22.12 -2.54
C THR A 287 27.83 -22.77 -2.98
N SER A 288 28.46 -23.50 -2.05
CA SER A 288 29.68 -24.27 -2.35
C SER A 288 29.38 -25.39 -3.37
N PRO A 289 30.35 -25.76 -4.23
CA PRO A 289 30.24 -26.93 -5.11
C PRO A 289 30.20 -28.28 -4.36
N LYS A 290 30.19 -28.29 -3.03
CA LYS A 290 30.05 -29.48 -2.17
C LYS A 290 29.04 -29.19 -1.04
N GLY A 291 28.34 -30.22 -0.58
CA GLY A 291 27.36 -30.13 0.52
C GLY A 291 25.89 -30.12 0.06
N VAL A 292 24.98 -30.01 1.03
CA VAL A 292 23.51 -30.21 0.86
C VAL A 292 22.86 -29.23 -0.14
N HIS A 293 23.47 -28.06 -0.36
CA HIS A 293 22.94 -27.03 -1.25
C HIS A 293 23.71 -26.89 -2.57
N LYS A 294 24.56 -27.86 -2.92
CA LYS A 294 25.37 -27.83 -4.14
C LYS A 294 24.52 -27.50 -5.38
N GLY A 295 24.96 -26.48 -6.12
CA GLY A 295 24.32 -26.08 -7.38
C GLY A 295 23.02 -25.29 -7.23
N ARG A 296 22.63 -24.92 -6.00
CA ARG A 296 21.46 -24.07 -5.75
C ARG A 296 21.86 -22.61 -5.58
N SER A 297 21.00 -21.70 -6.02
CA SER A 297 21.03 -20.28 -5.63
C SER A 297 20.19 -20.10 -4.37
N ILE A 298 20.73 -19.44 -3.36
CA ILE A 298 19.98 -19.06 -2.15
C ILE A 298 19.76 -17.57 -2.19
N VAL A 299 18.53 -17.12 -2.01
CA VAL A 299 18.20 -15.70 -1.85
C VAL A 299 17.75 -15.50 -0.42
N LEU A 300 18.44 -14.62 0.30
CA LEU A 300 18.00 -14.19 1.62
C LEU A 300 17.32 -12.84 1.51
N GLU A 301 16.08 -12.79 1.93
CA GLU A 301 15.39 -11.54 2.19
C GLU A 301 15.56 -11.21 3.67
N VAL A 302 16.34 -10.17 3.96
CA VAL A 302 16.61 -9.74 5.34
C VAL A 302 15.74 -8.53 5.63
N LYS A 303 15.06 -8.56 6.78
CA LYS A 303 14.27 -7.45 7.29
C LYS A 303 14.76 -7.07 8.68
N GLN A 304 15.39 -5.90 8.77
CA GLN A 304 15.72 -5.27 10.04
C GLN A 304 14.45 -4.73 10.69
N ILE A 305 14.27 -5.09 11.95
CA ILE A 305 13.17 -4.64 12.78
C ILE A 305 13.73 -3.95 14.02
N TYR A 306 13.04 -2.91 14.45
CA TYR A 306 13.28 -2.20 15.69
C TYR A 306 12.00 -2.29 16.54
N PRO A 307 12.07 -2.75 17.78
CA PRO A 307 10.90 -2.75 18.65
C PRO A 307 10.41 -1.30 18.82
N PRO A 308 9.16 -0.98 18.44
CA PRO A 308 8.64 0.37 18.54
C PRO A 308 8.62 0.81 20.01
N ARG A 309 9.08 2.04 20.26
CA ARG A 309 9.06 2.64 21.59
C ARG A 309 8.03 3.76 21.57
N LEU A 310 7.09 3.74 22.51
CA LEU A 310 6.28 4.92 22.80
C LEU A 310 7.24 6.00 23.29
N ILE A 311 7.45 7.05 22.50
CA ILE A 311 8.12 8.26 22.97
C ILE A 311 7.13 8.89 23.96
N LYS A 312 7.37 8.71 25.26
CA LYS A 312 6.62 9.36 26.33
C LYS A 312 6.96 10.84 26.40
#